data_AF-A0A355GFQ3-F1
#
_entry.id   AF-A0A355GFQ3-F1
#
_cell.length_a   1.000
_cell.length_b   1.000
_cell.length_c   1.000
_cell.angle_alpha   90.00
_cell.angle_beta   90.00
_cell.angle_gamma   90.00
#
_symmetry.space_group_name_H-M   'P 1'
#
loop_
_entity.id
_entity.type
_entity.pdbx_description
1 polymer ?
#
loop_
_entity_poly.entity_id
_entity_poly.type
_entity_poly.pdbx_seq_one_letter_code
_entity_poly.pdbx_strand_id
1 'polypeptide(L)' 'MNRLRFLLILSVCMLNGCGGTDDGPARRFVTGKGLYQNQPVENGMIRFIPQPSGPVASARIIDGTYRVENKGGVPLG' A
#
# COMPACT_ATOMS: atom_id res chain seq x y z
N MET A 1 44.44 12.24 7.91
CA MET A 1 43.83 10.94 8.29
C MET A 1 42.39 11.05 8.82
N ASN A 2 41.96 12.18 9.41
CA ASN A 2 40.58 12.33 9.96
C ASN A 2 39.48 12.48 8.92
N ARG A 3 39.77 13.07 7.74
CA ARG A 3 38.78 13.25 6.65
C ARG A 3 38.32 11.90 6.06
N LEU A 4 39.26 10.95 5.93
CA LEU A 4 38.98 9.61 5.41
C LEU A 4 38.15 8.76 6.40
N ARG A 5 38.45 8.87 7.70
CA ARG A 5 37.63 8.24 8.76
C ARG A 5 36.20 8.77 8.77
N PHE A 6 36.00 10.07 8.56
CA PHE A 6 34.67 10.68 8.53
C PHE A 6 33.83 10.21 7.34
N LEU A 7 34.43 10.10 6.15
CA LEU A 7 33.79 9.55 4.96
C LEU A 7 33.38 8.08 5.13
N LEU A 8 34.21 7.29 5.82
CA LEU A 8 33.94 5.87 6.05
C LEU A 8 32.78 5.66 7.03
N ILE A 9 32.68 6.48 8.08
CA ILE A 9 31.57 6.45 9.04
C ILE A 9 30.24 6.87 8.38
N LEU A 10 30.26 7.93 7.57
CA LEU A 10 29.06 8.40 6.86
C LEU A 10 28.51 7.35 5.89
N SER A 11 29.40 6.61 5.23
CA SER A 11 29.03 5.52 4.30
C SER A 11 28.34 4.35 5.02
N VAL A 12 28.77 4.00 6.23
CA VAL A 12 28.16 2.92 7.04
C VAL A 12 26.77 3.32 7.56
N CYS A 13 26.55 4.60 7.87
CA CYS A 13 25.23 5.09 8.27
C CYS A 13 24.21 5.03 7.12
N MET A 14 24.63 5.18 5.86
CA MET A 14 23.73 5.09 4.70
C MET A 14 23.31 3.66 4.33
N LEU A 15 24.03 2.64 4.82
CA LEU A 15 23.65 1.23 4.63
C LEU A 15 22.56 0.78 5.61
N ASN A 16 22.37 1.52 6.71
CA ASN A 16 21.24 1.34 7.62
C ASN A 16 20.07 2.20 7.13
N GLY A 17 19.63 1.96 5.90
CA GLY A 17 18.40 2.54 5.40
C GLY A 17 17.24 2.14 6.31
N CYS A 18 16.30 3.05 6.54
CA CYS A 18 15.01 2.77 7.17
C CYS A 18 14.14 1.95 6.19
N GLY A 19 14.66 0.80 5.76
CA GLY A 19 13.93 -0.20 4.98
C GLY A 19 13.06 -0.94 5.97
N GLY A 20 11.98 -0.29 6.39
CA GLY A 20 11.02 -0.85 7.34
C GLY A 20 10.69 -2.27 6.91
N THR A 21 10.98 -3.22 7.78
CA THR A 21 10.22 -4.46 7.84
C THR A 21 8.73 -4.08 7.78
N ASP A 22 7.95 -4.89 7.09
CA ASP A 22 6.50 -4.75 6.99
C ASP A 22 5.89 -4.99 8.38
N ASP A 23 6.12 -4.06 9.33
CA ASP A 23 5.62 -4.08 10.71
C ASP A 23 4.10 -3.84 10.75
N GLY A 24 3.48 -3.66 9.58
CA GLY A 24 2.06 -3.54 9.39
C GLY A 24 1.37 -4.89 9.16
N PRO A 25 0.04 -4.93 9.19
CA PRO A 25 -0.70 -6.15 8.92
C PRO A 25 -0.44 -6.67 7.51
N ALA A 26 -0.41 -8.00 7.37
CA ALA A 26 -0.25 -8.65 6.07
C ALA A 26 -1.26 -8.10 5.06
N ARG A 27 -0.85 -7.89 3.82
CA ARG A 27 -1.70 -7.33 2.77
C ARG A 27 -2.12 -8.37 1.75
N ARG A 28 -3.30 -8.18 1.14
CA ARG A 28 -3.80 -9.05 0.07
C ARG A 28 -4.39 -8.26 -1.09
N PHE A 29 -4.20 -8.77 -2.29
CA PHE A 29 -4.91 -8.27 -3.45
C PHE A 29 -6.37 -8.66 -3.36
N VAL A 30 -7.26 -7.69 -3.59
CA VAL A 30 -8.71 -7.89 -3.58
C VAL A 30 -9.27 -7.49 -4.93
N THR A 31 -10.03 -8.39 -5.54
CA THR A 31 -10.72 -8.17 -6.81
C THR A 31 -12.20 -8.46 -6.65
N GLY A 32 -13.04 -7.70 -7.36
CA GLY A 32 -14.47 -7.95 -7.32
C GLY A 32 -15.24 -7.12 -8.34
N LYS A 33 -16.57 -7.21 -8.25
CA LYS A 33 -17.49 -6.46 -9.09
C LYS A 33 -18.20 -5.37 -8.27
N GLY A 34 -18.23 -4.16 -8.80
CA GLY A 34 -19.04 -3.05 -8.28
C GLY A 34 -20.35 -2.99 -9.07
N LEU A 35 -21.46 -3.37 -8.43
CA LEU A 35 -22.79 -3.32 -9.02
C LEU A 35 -23.66 -2.32 -8.28
N TYR A 36 -24.49 -1.58 -9.01
CA TYR A 36 -25.57 -0.76 -8.46
C TYR A 36 -26.86 -1.11 -9.20
N GLN A 37 -27.91 -1.47 -8.46
CA GLN A 37 -29.18 -1.94 -9.05
C GLN A 37 -28.99 -3.06 -10.09
N ASN A 38 -28.12 -4.03 -9.78
CA ASN A 38 -27.69 -5.12 -10.68
C ASN A 38 -27.00 -4.69 -11.99
N GLN A 39 -26.66 -3.41 -12.14
CA GLN A 39 -25.90 -2.90 -13.28
C GLN A 39 -24.43 -2.65 -12.88
N PRO A 40 -23.46 -2.94 -13.77
CA PRO A 40 -22.06 -2.59 -13.56
C PRO A 40 -21.88 -1.09 -13.33
N VAL A 41 -21.13 -0.72 -12.30
CA VAL A 41 -20.70 0.66 -12.12
C VAL A 41 -19.61 0.96 -13.16
N GLU A 42 -19.93 1.81 -14.14
CA GLU A 42 -19.04 2.13 -15.27
C GLU A 42 -17.75 2.83 -14.81
N ASN A 43 -17.89 3.83 -13.93
CA ASN A 43 -16.76 4.54 -13.33
C ASN A 43 -17.06 4.86 -11.86
N GLY A 44 -16.22 4.37 -10.96
CA GLY A 44 -16.41 4.56 -9.52
C GLY A 44 -15.14 4.33 -8.72
N MET A 45 -15.29 4.29 -7.40
CA MET A 45 -14.18 4.03 -6.48
C MET A 45 -14.64 3.09 -5.37
N ILE A 46 -13.82 2.07 -5.08
CA ILE A 46 -13.97 1.23 -3.90
C ILE A 46 -12.94 1.65 -2.85
N ARG A 47 -13.34 1.72 -1.58
CA ARG A 47 -12.48 2.10 -0.45
C ARG A 47 -12.66 1.10 0.68
N PHE A 48 -11.55 0.54 1.15
CA PHE A 48 -11.47 -0.30 2.34
C PHE A 48 -11.05 0.59 3.52
N ILE A 49 -12.01 0.88 4.40
CA ILE A 49 -11.81 1.75 5.56
C ILE A 49 -11.48 0.85 6.76
N PRO A 50 -10.25 0.88 7.29
CA PRO A 50 -9.86 0.03 8.42
C PRO A 50 -10.56 0.44 9.72
N GLN A 51 -10.72 -0.53 10.61
CA GLN A 51 -11.26 -0.35 11.97
C GLN A 51 -10.37 -1.12 12.95
N PRO A 52 -9.64 -0.46 13.89
CA PRO A 52 -9.60 0.99 14.15
C PRO A 52 -8.96 1.81 13.00
N SER A 53 -9.01 3.14 13.10
CA SER A 53 -8.55 4.03 12.02
C SER A 53 -7.10 3.77 11.63
N GLY A 54 -6.83 3.76 10.33
CA GLY A 54 -5.51 3.49 9.77
C GLY A 54 -5.44 3.79 8.27
N PRO A 55 -4.41 3.28 7.56
CA PRO A 55 -4.25 3.51 6.13
C PRO A 55 -5.41 2.94 5.30
N VAL A 56 -6.02 3.77 4.46
CA VAL A 56 -7.09 3.36 3.55
C VAL A 56 -6.50 2.77 2.28
N ALA A 57 -7.00 1.61 1.87
CA ALA A 57 -6.74 1.03 0.55
C ALA A 57 -7.91 1.33 -0.39
N SER A 58 -7.62 1.68 -1.64
CA SER A 58 -8.65 2.01 -2.63
C SER A 58 -8.23 1.66 -4.05
N ALA A 59 -9.23 1.49 -4.92
CA ALA A 59 -9.04 1.34 -6.35
C ALA A 59 -10.21 1.96 -7.12
N ARG A 60 -9.98 2.24 -8.40
CA ARG A 60 -11.07 2.59 -9.32
C ARG A 60 -11.87 1.34 -9.67
N ILE A 61 -13.17 1.53 -9.86
CA ILE A 61 -14.04 0.59 -10.55
C ILE A 61 -14.08 1.06 -12.02
N ILE A 62 -13.75 0.17 -12.94
CA ILE A 62 -13.79 0.39 -14.38
C ILE A 62 -14.59 -0.77 -14.97
N ASP A 63 -15.64 -0.47 -15.74
CA ASP A 63 -16.52 -1.48 -16.35
C ASP A 63 -17.05 -2.50 -15.33
N GLY A 64 -17.44 -1.99 -14.16
CA GLY A 64 -17.96 -2.79 -13.05
C GLY A 64 -16.94 -3.66 -12.33
N THR A 65 -15.65 -3.58 -12.64
CA THR A 65 -14.60 -4.40 -12.01
C THR A 65 -13.60 -3.54 -11.25
N TYR A 66 -13.12 -4.02 -10.10
CA TYR A 66 -12.02 -3.38 -9.37
C TYR A 66 -10.93 -4.38 -9.01
N ARG A 67 -9.71 -3.87 -8.88
CA ARG A 67 -8.53 -4.59 -8.37
C ARG A 67 -7.73 -3.69 -7.44
N VAL A 68 -7.60 -4.07 -6.18
CA VAL A 68 -6.80 -3.35 -5.18
C VAL A 68 -5.47 -4.04 -5.00
N GLU A 69 -4.43 -3.51 -5.63
CA GLU A 69 -3.05 -4.03 -5.56
C GLU A 69 -2.01 -2.96 -5.16
N ASN A 70 -2.42 -1.69 -5.14
CA ASN A 70 -1.56 -0.58 -4.78
C ASN A 70 -0.99 -0.75 -3.37
N LYS A 71 0.30 -0.44 -3.20
CA LYS A 71 1.04 -0.56 -1.93
C LYS A 71 0.96 -1.96 -1.31
N GLY A 72 0.84 -3.01 -2.13
CA GLY A 72 0.75 -4.40 -1.69
C GLY A 72 -0.67 -4.91 -1.43
N GLY A 73 -1.71 -4.07 -1.60
CA GLY A 73 -3.10 -4.46 -1.45
C GLY A 73 -3.77 -3.97 -0.15
N VAL A 74 -4.87 -4.62 0.22
CA VAL A 74 -5.66 -4.28 1.41
C VAL A 74 -5.01 -4.93 2.63
N PRO A 75 -4.69 -4.15 3.70
CA PRO A 75 -4.26 -4.72 4.99
C PRO A 75 -5.31 -5.68 5.56
N LEU A 76 -4.87 -6.80 6.13
CA LEU A 76 -5.72 -7.77 6.80
C LEU A 76 -5.83 -7.47 8.29
N GLY A 77 -7.03 -7.60 8.86
CA GLY A 77 -7.33 -7.27 10.25
C GLY A 77 -7.94 -5.87 10.39
#